data_AF-A0A8E2ECU8-F1
#
_entry.id   AF-A0A8E2ECU8-F1
#
_cell.length_a   1.000
_cell.length_b   1.000
_cell.length_c   1.000
_cell.angle_alpha   90.00
_cell.angle_beta   90.00
_cell.angle_gamma   90.00
#
_symmetry.space_group_name_H-M   'P 1'
#
loop_
_entity.id
_entity.type
_entity.pdbx_description
1 polymer ?
#
loop_
_entity_poly.entity_id
_entity_poly.type
_entity_poly.pdbx_seq_one_letter_code
_entity_poly.pdbx_strand_id
1 'polypeptide(L)'
;MPISKKARIQREHKKAEAAGTRAPVKANGLPVKAQKPTSICANCRKELVSTNLTQLEDHARTHDQKTWPKEKCWPKEFPGTA
;
A
#
# COMPACT_ATOMS: atom_id res chain seq x y z
N MET A 1 -24.19 21.85 -31.55
CA MET A 1 -22.79 22.32 -31.65
C MET A 1 -21.86 21.13 -31.72
N PRO A 2 -20.85 21.12 -32.59
CA PRO A 2 -19.87 20.03 -32.64
C PRO A 2 -19.13 19.91 -31.31
N ILE A 3 -18.92 18.68 -30.86
CA ILE A 3 -18.14 18.40 -29.65
C ILE A 3 -16.72 18.94 -29.85
N SER A 4 -16.25 19.74 -28.89
CA SER A 4 -14.89 20.24 -28.92
C SER A 4 -13.88 19.08 -28.84
N LYS A 5 -12.71 19.26 -29.46
CA LYS A 5 -11.61 18.30 -29.40
C LYS A 5 -11.30 17.87 -27.95
N LYS A 6 -11.34 18.82 -27.01
CA LYS A 6 -11.13 18.57 -25.57
C LYS A 6 -12.18 17.61 -24.98
N ALA A 7 -13.45 17.83 -25.30
CA ALA A 7 -14.53 16.96 -24.83
C ALA A 7 -14.47 15.55 -25.45
N ARG A 8 -13.98 15.42 -26.69
CA ARG A 8 -13.70 14.11 -27.29
C ARG A 8 -12.60 13.36 -26.54
N ILE A 9 -11.47 14.02 -26.28
CA ILE A 9 -10.33 13.44 -25.55
C ILE A 9 -10.72 13.04 -24.12
N GLN A 10 -11.50 13.86 -23.41
CA GLN A 10 -11.97 13.51 -22.07
C GLN A 10 -12.84 12.25 -22.07
N ARG A 11 -13.69 12.06 -23.08
CA ARG A 11 -14.49 10.82 -23.23
C ARG A 11 -13.60 9.61 -23.50
N GLU A 12 -12.54 9.77 -24.29
CA GLU A 12 -11.56 8.69 -24.55
C GLU A 12 -10.77 8.34 -23.29
N HIS A 13 -10.31 9.33 -22.53
CA HIS A 13 -9.64 9.11 -21.24
C HIS A 13 -10.57 8.40 -20.26
N LYS A 14 -11.83 8.83 -20.15
CA LYS A 14 -12.82 8.19 -19.28
C LYS A 14 -13.12 6.75 -19.70
N LYS A 15 -13.15 6.47 -21.02
CA LYS A 15 -13.27 5.11 -21.55
C LYS A 15 -12.04 4.25 -21.22
N ALA A 16 -10.83 4.80 -21.34
CA ALA A 16 -9.59 4.10 -20.99
C ALA A 16 -9.46 3.86 -19.47
N GLU A 17 -9.93 4.79 -18.65
CA GLU A 17 -10.03 4.62 -17.19
C GLU A 17 -11.05 3.53 -16.82
N ALA A 18 -12.23 3.54 -17.44
CA ALA A 18 -13.24 2.51 -17.24
C ALA A 18 -12.77 1.11 -17.70
N ALA A 19 -11.95 1.04 -18.75
CA ALA A 19 -11.30 -0.19 -19.21
C ALA A 19 -10.10 -0.61 -18.35
N GLY A 20 -9.67 0.21 -17.38
CA GLY A 20 -8.52 -0.07 -16.52
C GLY A 20 -7.15 -0.03 -17.23
N THR A 21 -7.10 0.44 -18.48
CA THR A 21 -5.88 0.44 -19.31
C THR A 21 -5.04 1.70 -19.15
N ARG A 22 -5.57 2.74 -18.48
CA ARG A 22 -4.83 3.97 -18.18
C ARG A 22 -4.01 3.79 -16.91
N ALA A 23 -2.68 3.82 -17.05
CA ALA A 23 -1.77 3.81 -15.90
C ALA A 23 -2.02 5.04 -15.01
N PRO A 24 -2.11 4.88 -13.68
CA PRO A 24 -2.27 5.99 -12.76
C PRO A 24 -1.02 6.88 -12.83
N VAL A 25 -1.23 8.17 -13.09
CA VAL A 25 -0.18 9.19 -13.11
C VAL A 25 -0.48 10.25 -12.05
N LYS A 26 0.57 10.80 -11.44
CA LYS A 26 0.47 11.98 -10.56
C LYS A 26 0.01 13.19 -11.37
N ALA A 27 -0.42 14.26 -10.69
CA ALA A 27 -0.76 15.54 -11.33
C ALA A 27 0.36 16.09 -12.24
N ASN A 28 1.62 15.80 -11.90
CA ASN A 28 2.81 16.21 -12.67
C ASN A 28 3.15 15.24 -13.84
N GLY A 29 2.28 14.30 -14.18
CA GLY A 29 2.45 13.38 -15.32
C GLY A 29 3.35 12.17 -15.06
N LEU A 30 3.99 12.07 -13.89
CA LEU A 30 4.83 10.92 -13.53
C LEU A 30 3.98 9.70 -13.14
N PRO A 31 4.34 8.47 -13.55
CA PRO A 31 3.68 7.25 -13.11
C PRO A 31 3.60 7.13 -11.59
N VAL A 32 2.44 6.71 -11.07
CA VAL A 32 2.26 6.39 -9.65
C VAL A 32 2.94 5.05 -9.36
N LYS A 33 3.90 5.06 -8.45
CA LYS A 33 4.52 3.82 -7.95
C LYS A 33 3.46 3.03 -7.18
N ALA A 34 3.36 1.73 -7.44
CA ALA A 34 2.48 0.84 -6.72
C ALA A 34 2.71 0.96 -5.20
N GLN A 35 1.62 0.98 -4.43
CA GLN A 35 1.71 0.99 -2.97
C GLN A 35 2.40 -0.28 -2.50
N LYS A 36 3.32 -0.15 -1.55
CA LYS A 36 4.00 -1.31 -0.97
C LYS A 36 2.99 -2.07 -0.11
N PRO A 37 3.06 -3.40 -0.07
CA PRO A 37 2.22 -4.17 0.85
C PRO A 37 2.54 -3.74 2.28
N THR A 38 1.49 -3.50 3.06
CA THR A 38 1.58 -3.12 4.47
C THR A 38 1.07 -4.23 5.38
N SER A 39 1.63 -4.31 6.58
CA SER A 39 1.18 -5.16 7.67
C SER A 39 0.82 -4.28 8.88
N ILE A 40 -0.24 -4.68 9.59
CA ILE A 40 -0.76 -3.95 10.74
C ILE A 40 -0.23 -4.60 12.01
N CYS A 41 0.36 -3.82 12.92
CA CYS A 41 0.74 -4.31 14.24
C CYS A 41 -0.51 -4.67 15.06
N ALA A 42 -0.60 -5.91 15.55
CA ALA A 42 -1.74 -6.36 16.35
C ALA A 42 -1.87 -5.65 17.72
N ASN A 43 -0.80 -5.05 18.24
CA ASN A 43 -0.82 -4.29 19.50
C ASN A 43 -1.37 -2.87 19.31
N CYS A 44 -0.65 -2.05 18.53
CA CYS A 44 -0.89 -0.61 18.44
C CYS A 44 -1.54 -0.17 17.12
N ARG A 45 -1.86 -1.11 16.21
CA ARG A 45 -2.50 -0.89 14.91
C ARG A 45 -1.72 0.00 13.93
N LYS A 46 -0.43 0.20 14.18
CA LYS A 46 0.45 0.91 13.24
C LYS A 46 0.62 0.10 11.96
N GLU A 47 0.44 0.74 10.81
CA GLU A 47 0.73 0.16 9.50
C GLU A 47 2.21 0.35 9.15
N LEU A 48 2.88 -0.74 8.79
CA LEU A 48 4.29 -0.77 8.40
C LEU A 48 4.45 -1.58 7.12
N VAL A 49 5.60 -1.46 6.45
CA VAL A 49 5.83 -2.18 5.19
C VAL A 49 6.08 -3.65 5.49
N SER A 50 5.24 -4.55 4.99
CA SER A 50 5.31 -5.98 5.34
C SER A 50 6.59 -6.64 4.86
N THR A 51 7.12 -6.20 3.71
CA THR A 51 8.36 -6.75 3.13
C THR A 51 9.63 -6.31 3.86
N ASN A 52 9.54 -5.35 4.79
CA ASN A 52 10.70 -4.90 5.57
C ASN A 52 10.66 -5.52 6.97
N LEU A 53 11.11 -6.77 7.07
CA LEU A 53 11.09 -7.52 8.32
C LEU A 53 11.87 -6.81 9.44
N THR A 54 13.02 -6.19 9.14
CA THR A 54 13.80 -5.43 10.13
C THR A 54 12.99 -4.30 10.76
N GLN A 55 12.23 -3.55 9.95
CA GLN A 55 11.35 -2.49 10.46
C GLN A 55 10.26 -3.05 11.39
N LEU A 56 9.71 -4.22 11.07
CA LEU A 56 8.74 -4.88 11.93
C LEU A 56 9.41 -5.32 13.24
N GLU A 57 10.58 -5.96 13.20
CA GLU A 57 11.31 -6.33 14.41
C GLU A 57 11.64 -5.14 15.30
N ASP A 58 12.13 -4.05 14.71
CA ASP A 58 12.43 -2.81 15.44
C ASP A 58 11.18 -2.18 16.04
N HIS A 59 10.04 -2.24 15.34
CA HIS A 59 8.78 -1.80 15.92
C HIS A 59 8.32 -2.74 17.04
N ALA A 60 8.46 -4.06 16.90
CA ALA A 60 8.15 -4.99 17.99
C ALA A 60 8.97 -4.68 19.23
N ARG A 61 10.26 -4.34 19.08
CA ARG A 61 11.17 -3.94 20.17
C ARG A 61 10.67 -2.74 20.97
N THR A 62 9.79 -1.92 20.39
CA THR A 62 9.16 -0.79 21.12
C THR A 62 8.04 -1.21 22.06
N HIS A 63 7.52 -2.44 21.92
CA HIS A 63 6.56 -3.03 22.85
C HIS A 63 7.29 -3.81 23.94
N ASP A 64 6.58 -4.12 25.04
CA ASP A 64 7.12 -5.00 26.07
C ASP A 64 7.36 -6.41 25.50
N GLN A 65 8.64 -6.80 25.38
CA GLN A 65 9.02 -8.08 24.77
C GLN A 65 8.51 -9.30 25.54
N LYS A 66 8.23 -9.13 26.84
CA LYS A 66 7.75 -10.22 27.68
C LYS A 66 6.31 -10.60 27.37
N THR A 67 5.46 -9.60 27.14
CA THR A 67 4.03 -9.82 26.86
C THR A 67 3.71 -9.83 25.37
N TRP A 68 4.46 -9.05 24.59
CA TRP A 68 4.22 -8.80 23.16
C TRP A 68 5.50 -9.00 22.32
N PRO A 69 5.89 -10.26 22.06
CA PRO A 69 6.97 -10.56 21.13
C PRO A 69 6.56 -10.24 19.68
N LYS A 70 7.55 -10.19 18.78
CA LYS A 70 7.35 -9.91 17.34
C LYS A 70 6.37 -10.86 16.64
N GLU A 71 6.36 -12.13 17.03
CA GLU A 71 5.44 -13.16 16.54
C GLU A 71 3.97 -12.84 16.86
N LYS A 72 3.74 -12.21 18.01
CA LYS A 72 2.40 -11.77 18.41
C LYS A 72 1.99 -10.46 17.74
N CYS A 73 2.96 -9.60 17.41
CA CYS A 73 2.72 -8.35 16.68
C CYS A 73 2.37 -8.61 15.20
N TRP A 74 3.06 -9.55 14.54
CA TRP A 74 2.79 -9.96 13.16
C TRP A 74 2.87 -11.48 12.99
N PRO A 75 1.79 -12.21 13.31
CA PRO A 75 1.77 -13.68 13.20
C PRO A 75 2.00 -14.19 11.77
N LYS A 76 1.65 -13.38 10.77
CA LYS A 76 1.81 -13.71 9.34
C LYS A 76 3.25 -13.58 8.86
N GLU A 77 3.97 -12.57 9.34
CA GLU A 77 5.34 -12.26 8.89
C GLU A 77 6.38 -13.00 9.75
N PHE A 78 6.06 -13.32 11.01
CA PHE A 78 6.86 -14.12 11.92
C PHE A 78 6.05 -15.30 12.46
N PRO A 79 5.95 -16.41 11.71
CA PRO A 79 5.39 -17.64 12.24
C PRO A 79 6.32 -18.14 13.35
N GLY A 80 5.86 -18.10 14.60
CA GLY A 80 6.61 -18.66 15.72
C GLY A 80 6.93 -20.12 15.43
N THR A 81 8.22 -20.48 15.50
CA THR A 81 8.61 -21.89 15.55
C THR A 81 8.01 -22.49 16.80
N ALA A 82 7.00 -23.36 16.61
CA ALA A 82 6.46 -24.21 17.66
C ALA A 82 7.55 -25.13 18.24
#